data_AF-A0A532ERG6-F1
#
_entry.id   AF-A0A532ERG6-F1
#
_cell.length_a   1.000
_cell.length_b   1.000
_cell.length_c   1.000
_cell.angle_alpha   90.00
_cell.angle_beta   90.00
_cell.angle_gamma   90.00
#
_symmetry.space_group_name_H-M   'P 1'
#
loop_
_entity.id
_entity.type
_entity.pdbx_description
1 polymer ?
#
loop_
_entity_poly.entity_id
_entity_poly.type
_entity_poly.pdbx_seq_one_letter_code
_entity_poly.pdbx_strand_id
1 'polypeptide(L)'
;MNWQLFMRNVALTLIIAQFCLAGAVIAAQLCEDKDRFVGACFTVHGRLLVSNGTSSVRLIPKGSKLQLGVVNDGDAEDHALPGEIAKVISTETRIYGKFEVCPLTESKPHEMQIVCVISGKSLIARKIQ
;
A
#
# COMPACT_ATOMS: atom_id res chain seq x y z
N MET A 1 -25.23 -24.86 -52.87
CA MET A 1 -25.34 -24.47 -51.44
C MET A 1 -23.94 -24.58 -50.83
N ASN A 2 -23.15 -23.51 -50.89
CA ASN A 2 -21.71 -23.57 -50.58
C ASN A 2 -21.45 -23.42 -49.07
N TRP A 3 -21.14 -24.54 -48.42
CA TRP A 3 -20.94 -24.68 -46.97
C TRP A 3 -19.61 -24.09 -46.45
N GLN A 4 -18.75 -23.55 -47.32
CA GLN A 4 -17.39 -23.11 -46.94
C GLN A 4 -17.30 -21.68 -46.37
N LEU A 5 -18.32 -20.84 -46.56
CA LEU A 5 -18.31 -19.47 -46.04
C LEU A 5 -18.74 -19.38 -44.56
N PHE A 6 -19.47 -20.38 -44.06
CA PHE A 6 -19.98 -20.36 -42.69
C PHE A 6 -18.94 -20.76 -41.63
N MET A 7 -17.92 -21.55 -42.00
CA MET A 7 -16.91 -22.01 -41.04
C MET A 7 -15.73 -21.05 -40.85
N ARG A 8 -15.58 -20.02 -41.70
CA ARG A 8 -14.46 -19.06 -41.62
C ARG A 8 -14.74 -17.83 -40.76
N ASN A 9 -16.01 -17.57 -40.42
CA ASN A 9 -16.44 -16.42 -39.62
C ASN A 9 -16.70 -16.76 -38.14
N VAL A 10 -16.64 -18.03 -37.75
CA VAL A 10 -16.78 -18.45 -36.34
C VAL A 10 -15.42 -18.54 -35.64
N ALA A 11 -14.33 -18.72 -36.40
CA ALA A 11 -12.99 -18.87 -35.83
C ALA A 11 -12.33 -17.53 -35.41
N LEU A 12 -12.85 -16.39 -35.87
CA LEU A 12 -12.23 -15.06 -35.64
C LEU A 12 -12.86 -14.28 -34.48
N THR A 13 -13.93 -14.78 -33.86
CA THR A 13 -14.65 -14.10 -32.77
C THR A 13 -14.37 -14.68 -31.38
N LEU A 14 -13.47 -15.68 -31.25
CA LEU A 14 -13.21 -16.37 -29.98
C LEU A 14 -11.85 -16.09 -29.32
N ILE A 15 -11.03 -15.16 -29.85
CA ILE A 15 -9.71 -14.84 -29.27
C ILE A 15 -9.71 -13.54 -28.45
N ILE A 16 -10.76 -12.71 -28.51
CA ILE A 16 -10.76 -11.37 -27.88
C ILE A 16 -11.25 -11.40 -26.40
N ALA A 17 -11.61 -12.56 -25.85
CA ALA A 17 -12.15 -12.66 -24.48
C ALA A 17 -11.11 -12.91 -23.37
N GLN A 18 -9.81 -12.84 -23.67
CA GLN A 18 -8.76 -13.39 -22.80
C GLN A 18 -7.82 -12.37 -22.14
N PHE A 19 -8.17 -11.09 -22.16
CA PHE A 19 -7.54 -10.09 -21.29
C PHE A 19 -8.47 -9.76 -20.12
N CYS A 20 -8.72 -10.78 -19.29
CA CYS A 20 -9.40 -10.63 -18.02
C CYS A 20 -8.36 -10.56 -16.90
N LEU A 21 -8.49 -9.57 -16.02
CA LEU A 21 -8.01 -9.57 -14.63
C LEU A 21 -6.48 -9.48 -14.39
N ALA A 22 -5.84 -8.42 -14.89
CA ALA A 22 -4.54 -7.99 -14.34
C ALA A 22 -4.66 -6.56 -13.80
N GLY A 23 -5.29 -6.38 -12.63
CA GLY A 23 -5.53 -5.03 -12.13
C GLY A 23 -5.97 -4.90 -10.68
N ALA A 24 -5.66 -5.85 -9.81
CA ALA A 24 -5.80 -5.66 -8.37
C ALA A 24 -4.63 -6.33 -7.66
N VAL A 25 -3.45 -5.67 -7.71
CA VAL A 25 -2.39 -6.01 -6.77
C VAL A 25 -2.75 -5.29 -5.46
N ILE A 26 -3.43 -6.04 -4.60
CA ILE A 26 -3.90 -5.66 -3.27
C ILE A 26 -2.67 -5.33 -2.42
N ALA A 27 -2.55 -4.16 -1.78
CA ALA A 27 -1.27 -3.80 -1.15
C ALA A 27 -0.90 -4.55 0.13
N ALA A 28 -1.79 -5.38 0.68
CA ALA A 28 -1.36 -6.44 1.59
C ALA A 28 -0.29 -7.32 0.91
N GLN A 29 -0.50 -7.66 -0.37
CA GLN A 29 0.41 -8.45 -1.20
C GLN A 29 1.68 -7.68 -1.56
N LEU A 30 1.63 -6.34 -1.60
CA LEU A 30 2.82 -5.48 -1.77
C LEU A 30 3.78 -5.58 -0.58
N CYS A 31 3.25 -5.74 0.64
CA CYS A 31 4.07 -5.79 1.86
C CYS A 31 4.51 -7.21 2.25
N GLU A 32 3.92 -8.23 1.63
CA GLU A 32 4.35 -9.63 1.79
C GLU A 32 5.49 -10.00 0.84
N ASP A 33 5.55 -9.38 -0.34
CA ASP A 33 6.57 -9.64 -1.35
C ASP A 33 7.86 -8.85 -1.08
N LYS A 34 8.85 -9.54 -0.51
CA LYS A 34 10.15 -8.97 -0.13
C LYS A 34 10.98 -8.50 -1.33
N ASP A 35 10.75 -9.05 -2.52
CA ASP A 35 11.53 -8.71 -3.72
C ASP A 35 11.16 -7.32 -4.27
N ARG A 36 10.09 -6.71 -3.74
CA ARG A 36 9.63 -5.37 -4.12
C ARG A 36 10.30 -4.23 -3.37
N PHE A 37 11.07 -4.53 -2.32
CA PHE A 37 11.72 -3.49 -1.54
C PHE A 37 12.95 -2.94 -2.29
N VAL A 38 13.00 -1.63 -2.46
CA VAL A 38 14.11 -0.96 -3.17
C VAL A 38 15.30 -0.64 -2.26
N GLY A 39 15.34 -1.23 -1.06
CA GLY A 39 16.37 -1.01 -0.07
C GLY A 39 16.12 -1.82 1.21
N ALA A 40 17.10 -1.79 2.12
CA ALA A 40 16.98 -2.47 3.40
C ALA A 40 15.85 -1.86 4.24
N CYS A 41 15.15 -2.71 4.98
CA CYS A 41 14.18 -2.26 5.98
C CYS A 41 14.90 -1.56 7.13
N PHE A 42 14.26 -0.57 7.74
CA PHE A 42 14.83 0.24 8.80
C PHE A 42 13.79 0.59 9.86
N THR A 43 14.25 0.98 11.05
CA THR A 43 13.37 1.38 12.15
C THR A 43 13.18 2.88 12.19
N VAL A 44 11.93 3.31 12.22
CA VAL A 44 11.51 4.70 12.39
C VAL A 44 10.88 4.88 13.76
N HIS A 45 11.47 5.76 14.59
CA HIS A 45 10.79 6.27 15.77
C HIS A 45 9.94 7.46 15.35
N GLY A 46 8.61 7.38 15.49
CA GLY A 46 7.73 8.41 14.95
C GLY A 46 6.29 8.30 15.43
N ARG A 47 5.41 8.90 14.64
CA ARG A 47 3.96 8.84 14.81
C ARG A 47 3.27 8.46 13.51
N LEU A 48 2.34 7.51 13.59
CA LEU A 48 1.36 7.22 12.54
C LEU A 48 0.10 8.06 12.76
N LEU A 49 -0.49 8.53 11.67
CA LEU A 49 -1.78 9.19 11.63
C LEU A 49 -2.48 8.96 10.29
N VAL A 50 -3.81 9.06 10.31
CA VAL A 50 -4.60 9.14 9.08
C VAL A 50 -4.60 10.60 8.57
N SER A 51 -4.42 10.80 7.28
CA SER A 51 -4.39 12.09 6.61
C SER A 51 -5.01 11.97 5.21
N ASN A 52 -5.53 13.07 4.67
CA ASN A 52 -6.07 13.07 3.31
C ASN A 52 -4.94 12.98 2.27
N GLY A 53 -5.20 12.30 1.15
CA GLY A 53 -4.31 12.20 0.00
C GLY A 53 -4.17 10.77 -0.54
N THR A 54 -3.22 10.58 -1.46
CA THR A 54 -2.97 9.30 -2.17
C THR A 54 -2.54 8.16 -1.26
N SER A 55 -1.90 8.47 -0.13
CA SER A 55 -1.64 7.54 0.97
C SER A 55 -2.34 8.11 2.19
N SER A 56 -3.35 7.39 2.67
CA SER A 56 -4.23 7.84 3.73
C SER A 56 -3.59 7.69 5.10
N VAL A 57 -2.53 6.89 5.23
CA VAL A 57 -1.75 6.77 6.47
C VAL A 57 -0.34 7.32 6.27
N ARG A 58 0.08 8.18 7.20
CA ARG A 58 1.40 8.81 7.18
C ARG A 58 2.19 8.45 8.41
N LEU A 59 3.45 8.06 8.21
CA LEU A 59 4.44 7.91 9.26
C LEU A 59 5.35 9.13 9.28
N ILE A 60 5.34 9.87 10.39
CA ILE A 60 6.19 11.04 10.58
C ILE A 60 7.30 10.69 11.57
N PRO A 61 8.57 10.59 11.13
CA PRO A 61 9.70 10.39 12.02
C PRO A 61 9.81 11.52 13.06
N LYS A 62 10.25 11.17 14.27
CA LYS A 62 10.46 12.12 15.35
C LYS A 62 11.50 13.16 14.93
N GLY A 63 11.14 14.44 15.04
CA GLY A 63 12.04 15.55 14.69
C GLY A 63 12.18 15.83 13.19
N SER A 64 11.48 15.07 12.33
CA SER A 64 11.50 15.30 10.88
C SER A 64 10.29 16.10 10.40
N LYS A 65 10.50 16.88 9.33
CA LYS A 65 9.42 17.47 8.54
C LYS A 65 8.98 16.56 7.38
N LEU A 66 9.84 15.63 6.98
CA LEU A 66 9.53 14.65 5.95
C LEU A 66 8.58 13.59 6.49
N GLN A 67 7.64 13.18 5.65
CA GLN A 67 6.63 12.19 5.97
C GLN A 67 6.82 11.01 5.03
N LEU A 68 6.59 9.80 5.54
CA LEU A 68 6.54 8.59 4.76
C LEU A 68 5.06 8.25 4.54
N GLY A 69 4.71 7.89 3.30
CA GLY A 69 3.38 7.37 2.97
C GLY A 69 3.37 5.87 3.23
N VAL A 70 2.37 5.38 3.95
CA VAL A 70 2.13 3.94 4.08
C VAL A 70 1.29 3.47 2.89
N VAL A 71 1.67 2.36 2.27
CA VAL A 71 0.91 1.83 1.13
C VAL A 71 -0.51 1.42 1.55
N ASN A 72 -1.50 1.77 0.73
CA ASN A 72 -2.91 1.43 0.94
C ASN A 72 -3.23 0.13 0.21
N ASP A 73 -4.07 -0.75 0.78
CA ASP A 73 -4.30 -2.09 0.22
C ASP A 73 -5.23 -2.16 -0.99
N GLY A 74 -5.74 -1.04 -1.46
CA GLY A 74 -6.55 -0.94 -2.68
C GLY A 74 -7.77 -0.07 -2.45
N ASP A 75 -8.29 -0.09 -1.21
CA ASP A 75 -9.31 0.83 -0.73
C ASP A 75 -8.67 1.94 0.11
N ALA A 76 -9.25 3.14 0.09
CA ALA A 76 -8.68 4.28 0.82
C ALA A 76 -8.80 4.13 2.35
N GLU A 77 -9.69 3.24 2.80
CA GLU A 77 -10.02 2.98 4.20
C GLU A 77 -9.28 1.76 4.77
N ASP A 78 -8.89 0.82 3.90
CA ASP A 78 -8.13 -0.35 4.28
C ASP A 78 -6.62 -0.08 4.03
N HIS A 79 -5.82 -0.32 5.07
CA HIS A 79 -4.40 0.01 5.07
C HIS A 79 -3.61 -1.27 5.24
N ALA A 80 -2.52 -1.43 4.49
CA ALA A 80 -1.56 -2.52 4.66
C ALA A 80 -0.74 -2.31 5.95
N LEU A 81 -1.40 -2.45 7.10
CA LEU A 81 -0.88 -2.26 8.44
C LEU A 81 -0.93 -3.57 9.23
N PRO A 82 0.04 -3.82 10.10
CA PRO A 82 -0.01 -4.94 11.04
C PRO A 82 -1.26 -4.86 11.92
N GLY A 83 -1.87 -6.00 12.22
CA GLY A 83 -3.20 -6.07 12.85
C GLY A 83 -3.37 -5.26 14.13
N GLU A 84 -2.36 -5.18 14.99
CA GLU A 84 -2.43 -4.36 16.22
C GLU A 84 -2.50 -2.85 15.95
N ILE A 85 -1.89 -2.38 14.85
CA ILE A 85 -1.95 -0.98 14.42
C ILE A 85 -3.28 -0.72 13.71
N ALA A 86 -3.69 -1.62 12.81
CA ALA A 86 -4.93 -1.51 12.04
C ALA A 86 -6.17 -1.40 12.95
N LYS A 87 -6.20 -2.11 14.09
CA LYS A 87 -7.32 -2.07 15.05
C LYS A 87 -7.53 -0.71 15.73
N VAL A 88 -6.49 0.11 15.82
CA VAL A 88 -6.49 1.31 16.68
C VAL A 88 -6.36 2.59 15.86
N ILE A 89 -5.82 2.51 14.64
CA ILE A 89 -5.63 3.68 13.79
C ILE A 89 -6.98 4.21 13.30
N SER A 90 -7.13 5.54 13.34
CA SER A 90 -8.30 6.26 12.87
C SER A 90 -7.96 7.72 12.60
N THR A 91 -8.89 8.47 12.01
CA THR A 91 -8.80 9.92 11.82
C THR A 91 -8.66 10.71 13.12
N GLU A 92 -9.11 10.14 14.25
CA GLU A 92 -9.07 10.76 15.57
C GLU A 92 -7.89 10.29 16.43
N THR A 93 -7.03 9.41 15.93
CA THR A 93 -5.94 8.85 16.72
C THR A 93 -4.57 9.09 16.10
N ARG A 94 -3.57 9.18 16.98
CA ARG A 94 -2.15 9.19 16.63
C ARG A 94 -1.47 8.06 17.39
N ILE A 95 -0.75 7.20 16.66
CA ILE A 95 -0.03 6.08 17.25
C ILE A 95 1.46 6.42 17.26
N TYR A 96 2.04 6.50 18.45
CA TYR A 96 3.46 6.77 18.65
C TYR A 96 4.20 5.47 18.92
N GLY A 97 5.41 5.33 18.40
CA GLY A 97 6.23 4.15 18.68
C GLY A 97 7.44 4.02 17.77
N LYS A 98 7.98 2.80 17.75
CA LYS A 98 9.03 2.38 16.81
C LYS A 98 8.40 1.48 15.76
N PHE A 99 8.56 1.84 14.50
CA PHE A 99 7.99 1.13 13.37
C PHE A 99 9.12 0.55 12.52
N GLU A 100 9.08 -0.74 12.26
CA GLU A 100 9.91 -1.34 11.23
C GLU A 100 9.25 -1.11 9.88
N VAL A 101 9.97 -0.51 8.95
CA VAL A 101 9.45 -0.17 7.63
C VAL A 101 10.39 -0.64 6.52
N CYS A 102 9.80 -1.05 5.40
CA CYS A 102 10.54 -1.42 4.20
C CYS A 102 10.17 -0.48 3.05
N PRO A 103 11.16 0.10 2.34
CA PRO A 103 10.89 1.09 1.29
C PRO A 103 10.41 0.43 0.00
N LEU A 104 9.27 0.90 -0.52
CA LEU A 104 8.74 0.52 -1.84
C LEU A 104 9.22 1.47 -2.94
N THR A 105 9.59 2.69 -2.58
CA THR A 105 10.17 3.69 -3.50
C THR A 105 11.47 4.23 -2.95
N GLU A 106 12.32 4.72 -3.84
CA GLU A 106 13.55 5.40 -3.46
C GLU A 106 13.24 6.68 -2.68
N SER A 107 14.14 7.08 -1.79
CA SER A 107 14.03 8.36 -1.09
C SER A 107 14.49 9.48 -2.01
N LYS A 108 13.64 10.48 -2.23
CA LYS A 108 13.95 11.65 -3.07
C LYS A 108 13.59 12.94 -2.33
N PRO A 109 14.40 14.01 -2.48
CA PRO A 109 14.06 15.31 -1.91
C PRO A 109 12.69 15.81 -2.43
N HIS A 110 11.85 16.31 -1.51
CA HIS A 110 10.51 16.86 -1.78
C HIS A 110 9.45 15.87 -2.25
N GLU A 111 9.78 14.59 -2.42
CA GLU A 111 8.81 13.53 -2.72
C GLU A 111 8.52 12.72 -1.46
N MET A 112 7.26 12.30 -1.31
CA MET A 112 6.88 11.40 -0.24
C MET A 112 7.31 9.98 -0.61
N GLN A 113 8.20 9.40 0.20
CA GLN A 113 8.60 8.01 0.03
C GLN A 113 7.47 7.08 0.49
N ILE A 114 7.16 6.06 -0.31
CA ILE A 114 6.15 5.05 0.02
C ILE A 114 6.83 3.85 0.67
N VAL A 115 6.26 3.38 1.77
CA VAL A 115 6.80 2.29 2.59
C VAL A 115 5.71 1.31 3.00
N CYS A 116 6.14 0.09 3.29
CA CYS A 116 5.38 -0.88 4.08
C CYS A 116 5.71 -0.71 5.56
N VAL A 117 4.72 -0.81 6.43
CA VAL A 117 4.93 -0.95 7.88
C VAL A 117 4.88 -2.45 8.21
N ILE A 118 6.01 -3.02 8.62
CA ILE A 118 6.13 -4.45 8.90
C ILE A 118 5.71 -4.77 10.32
N SER A 119 6.15 -3.95 11.28
CA SER A 119 5.88 -4.17 12.68
C SER A 119 5.92 -2.87 13.49
N GLY A 120 5.33 -2.91 14.68
CA GLY A 120 5.33 -1.80 15.64
C GLY A 120 5.73 -2.26 17.03
N LYS A 121 6.56 -1.47 17.73
CA LYS A 121 6.98 -1.71 19.11
C LYS A 121 6.80 -0.45 19.95
N SER A 122 6.50 -0.66 21.24
CA SER A 122 6.27 0.42 22.21
C SER A 122 5.18 1.38 21.74
N LEU A 123 4.07 0.81 21.24
CA LEU A 123 2.98 1.57 20.65
C LEU A 123 2.14 2.26 21.74
N ILE A 124 1.86 3.55 21.53
CA ILE A 124 0.97 4.35 22.37
C ILE A 124 0.00 5.08 21.45
N ALA A 125 -1.28 4.71 21.52
CA ALA A 125 -2.34 5.43 20.82
C ALA A 125 -2.85 6.59 21.68
N ARG A 126 -3.02 7.78 21.06
CA ARG A 126 -3.60 8.95 21.70
C ARG A 126 -4.69 9.53 20.82
N LYS A 127 -5.82 9.89 21.42
CA LYS A 127 -6.86 10.67 20.73
C LYS A 127 -6.39 12.09 20.47
N ILE A 128 -6.79 12.62 19.33
CA ILE A 128 -6.66 14.02 18.95
C ILE A 128 -7.86 14.73 19.59
N GLN A 129 -7.61 15.55 20.61
CA GLN A 129 -8.63 16.44 21.19
C GLN A 129 -8.98 17.56 20.22
#